data_AF-A0A7W0KVX2-F1
#
_entry.id   AF-A0A7W0KVX2-F1
#
_cell.length_a   1.000
_cell.length_b   1.000
_cell.length_c   1.000
_cell.angle_alpha   90.00
_cell.angle_beta   90.00
_cell.angle_gamma   90.00
#
_symmetry.space_group_name_H-M   'P 1'
#
loop_
_entity.id
_entity.type
_entity.pdbx_description
1 polymer ?
#
loop_
_entity_poly.entity_id
_entity_poly.type
_entity_poly.pdbx_seq_one_letter_code
_entity_poly.pdbx_strand_id
1 'polypeptide(L)'
;MADGELLLDGPAAAAWQLLSEQVQTARHHRVASTMNETLLTHATREPQSPLAGPVRLWAADSLASEARFEQAEALYQEVVDRHAGEALGGVDLESASLCRMADCQERFDTPDAALATYQRLAELGTERFSPAWALYQMGRVAEWHDLAEEAGRAYAAAADAPDQPVRNHFPMPDLAARAAKRMQASRPGVRPQPDDVAAELAAALRNGDLGRLRELASPTHFTLGIGGHLEFIEPEDLLPSIEADLGVSEVRLDHAALTGHGAKRYLETDGWQGQWLSGQVIMLITRSHDGWEWTGVALTLLTDPWAERVDPGNKAPNQIVTLPLKAPWPAGIRMRAGGLRNYILEQASIAVAAAFWPAGPFLALAATVALAARDCGFGPGVLYHDMWPTHLNQQDRFAVDFIRYQQFVPYHNIAGQTPVLAAAAGMVTMADHSVPSGDSGRDNRVEITHHGFASIGRGLLVLLGGRWRSKYLHLQAASTQPVSAGMFVRQGARLGVMDDTGNSAFDHLHFSMHDANNGDRAAKATPLDGQRLDTGDDARCVLSTNTPFP
;
A
#
# COMPACT_ATOMS: atom_id res chain seq x y z
N MET A 1 26.96 -8.90 21.63
CA MET A 1 26.98 -7.90 20.56
C MET A 1 26.84 -8.69 19.29
N ALA A 2 25.74 -8.52 18.55
CA ALA A 2 25.64 -9.14 17.23
C ALA A 2 26.75 -8.53 16.37
N ASP A 3 27.44 -9.36 15.59
CA ASP A 3 28.45 -8.93 14.62
C ASP A 3 27.78 -8.02 13.58
N GLY A 4 27.69 -6.73 13.89
CA GLY A 4 27.10 -5.75 13.00
C GLY A 4 28.09 -5.49 11.87
N GLU A 5 27.78 -6.01 10.69
CA GLU A 5 28.54 -5.72 9.48
C GLU A 5 28.61 -4.19 9.29
N LEU A 6 29.84 -3.70 9.12
CA LEU A 6 30.12 -2.30 8.88
C LEU A 6 29.70 -1.96 7.45
N LEU A 7 28.61 -1.21 7.30
CA LEU A 7 28.07 -0.88 5.97
C LEU A 7 28.82 0.29 5.33
N LEU A 8 29.08 1.35 6.10
CA LEU A 8 29.82 2.53 5.70
C LEU A 8 30.58 3.08 6.90
N ASP A 9 31.77 3.61 6.67
CA ASP A 9 32.55 4.33 7.67
C ASP A 9 33.05 5.69 7.18
N GLY A 10 33.42 6.51 8.15
CA GLY A 10 34.21 7.72 7.94
C GLY A 10 33.66 8.70 6.90
N PRO A 11 34.49 9.18 5.96
CA PRO A 11 34.07 10.14 4.95
C PRO A 11 32.89 9.65 4.11
N ALA A 12 32.82 8.35 3.80
CA ALA A 12 31.74 7.79 3.01
C ALA A 12 30.42 7.82 3.79
N ALA A 13 30.41 7.42 5.06
CA ALA A 13 29.20 7.52 5.89
C ALA A 13 28.70 8.97 6.04
N ALA A 14 29.63 9.93 6.18
CA ALA A 14 29.28 11.36 6.26
C ALA A 14 28.74 11.91 4.93
N ALA A 15 29.36 11.54 3.80
CA ALA A 15 28.90 11.92 2.46
C ALA A 15 27.52 11.32 2.15
N TRP A 16 27.31 10.05 2.49
CA TRP A 16 26.04 9.36 2.33
C TRP A 16 24.89 10.08 3.01
N GLN A 17 25.07 10.42 4.29
CA GLN A 17 24.08 11.16 5.05
C GLN A 17 23.83 12.55 4.45
N LEU A 18 24.89 13.31 4.18
CA LEU A 18 24.78 14.67 3.64
C LEU A 18 24.08 14.69 2.28
N LEU A 19 24.50 13.84 1.34
CA LEU A 19 23.92 13.78 0.00
C LEU A 19 22.46 13.30 0.04
N SER A 20 22.14 12.32 0.90
CA SER A 20 20.75 11.86 1.07
C SER A 20 19.85 13.00 1.55
N GLU A 21 20.29 13.78 2.55
CA GLU A 21 19.53 14.92 3.09
C GLU A 21 19.35 16.02 2.04
N GLN A 22 20.41 16.36 1.30
CA GLN A 22 20.33 17.37 0.24
C GLN A 22 19.38 16.96 -0.89
N VAL A 23 19.38 15.70 -1.30
CA VAL A 23 18.45 15.20 -2.32
C VAL A 23 17.00 15.21 -1.81
N GLN A 24 16.76 14.81 -0.56
CA GLN A 24 15.42 14.90 0.06
C GLN A 24 14.91 16.33 0.07
N THR A 25 15.71 17.29 0.51
CA THR A 25 15.35 18.71 0.50
C THR A 25 15.10 19.22 -0.92
N ALA A 26 15.93 18.85 -1.91
CA ALA A 26 15.73 19.23 -3.31
C ALA A 26 14.42 18.66 -3.89
N ARG A 27 14.09 17.41 -3.57
CA ARG A 27 12.83 16.76 -3.96
C ARG A 27 11.62 17.40 -3.27
N HIS A 28 11.73 17.76 -2.00
CA HIS A 28 10.71 18.51 -1.27
C HIS A 28 10.37 19.84 -1.98
N HIS A 29 11.39 20.53 -2.50
CA HIS A 29 11.24 21.77 -3.25
C HIS A 29 10.95 21.59 -4.75
N ARG A 30 10.73 20.35 -5.22
CA ARG A 30 10.46 20.02 -6.63
C ARG A 30 11.54 20.51 -7.61
N VAL A 31 12.80 20.43 -7.18
CA VAL A 31 13.99 20.77 -7.97
C VAL A 31 15.02 19.65 -7.89
N ALA A 32 14.57 18.40 -7.92
CA ALA A 32 15.36 17.22 -7.63
C ALA A 32 16.60 17.10 -8.52
N SER A 33 16.45 17.35 -9.84
CA SER A 33 17.55 17.21 -10.80
C SER A 33 18.65 18.27 -10.65
N THR A 34 18.43 19.36 -9.89
CA THR A 34 19.48 20.35 -9.61
C THR A 34 20.65 19.76 -8.81
N MET A 35 20.42 18.66 -8.09
CA MET A 35 21.46 17.94 -7.37
C MET A 35 22.25 16.97 -8.26
N ASN A 36 21.78 16.66 -9.47
CA ASN A 36 22.38 15.61 -10.30
C ASN A 36 23.84 15.90 -10.67
N GLU A 37 24.18 17.16 -10.97
CA GLU A 37 25.58 17.52 -11.24
C GLU A 37 26.49 17.21 -10.04
N THR A 38 26.01 17.51 -8.83
CA THR A 38 26.74 17.22 -7.58
C THR A 38 26.89 15.72 -7.36
N LEU A 39 25.80 14.95 -7.52
CA LEU A 39 25.80 13.49 -7.37
C LEU A 39 26.74 12.81 -8.36
N LEU A 40 26.62 13.15 -9.65
CA LEU A 40 27.45 12.57 -10.72
C LEU A 40 28.92 12.99 -10.62
N THR A 41 29.18 14.21 -10.14
CA THR A 41 30.54 14.67 -9.84
C THR A 41 31.17 13.86 -8.70
N HIS A 42 30.41 13.60 -7.63
CA HIS A 42 30.88 12.73 -6.54
C HIS A 42 31.20 11.32 -7.07
N ALA A 43 30.27 10.73 -7.81
CA ALA A 43 30.39 9.38 -8.37
C ALA A 43 31.56 9.23 -9.37
N THR A 44 31.94 10.31 -10.05
CA THR A 44 33.07 10.36 -10.99
C THR A 44 34.40 10.60 -10.29
N ARG A 45 34.43 11.42 -9.23
CA ARG A 45 35.65 11.70 -8.46
C ARG A 45 36.08 10.51 -7.61
N GLU A 46 35.12 9.75 -7.09
CA GLU A 46 35.36 8.60 -6.22
C GLU A 46 34.69 7.33 -6.79
N PRO A 47 35.14 6.83 -7.96
CA PRO A 47 34.46 5.71 -8.63
C PRO A 47 34.53 4.39 -7.86
N GLN A 48 35.47 4.27 -6.91
CA GLN A 48 35.63 3.10 -6.03
C GLN A 48 34.86 3.27 -4.69
N SER A 49 34.19 4.41 -4.49
CA SER A 49 33.38 4.61 -3.29
C SER A 49 32.15 3.71 -3.35
N PRO A 50 31.74 3.08 -2.23
CA PRO A 50 30.48 2.34 -2.15
C PRO A 50 29.24 3.21 -2.43
N LEU A 51 29.40 4.54 -2.51
CA LEU A 51 28.34 5.48 -2.87
C LEU A 51 28.24 5.77 -4.36
N ALA A 52 29.21 5.36 -5.17
CA ALA A 52 29.26 5.69 -6.59
C ALA A 52 28.01 5.19 -7.36
N GLY A 53 27.60 3.93 -7.13
CA GLY A 53 26.36 3.39 -7.68
C GLY A 53 25.08 4.03 -7.11
N PRO A 54 24.90 4.08 -5.77
CA PRO A 54 23.71 4.67 -5.15
C PRO A 54 23.43 6.12 -5.57
N VAL A 55 24.43 6.99 -5.62
CA VAL A 55 24.19 8.40 -6.01
C VAL A 55 23.82 8.56 -7.48
N ARG A 56 24.27 7.65 -8.37
CA ARG A 56 23.81 7.59 -9.77
C ARG A 56 22.36 7.14 -9.85
N LEU A 57 21.98 6.13 -9.08
CA LEU A 57 20.59 5.69 -8.95
C LEU A 57 19.69 6.85 -8.47
N TRP A 58 20.13 7.63 -7.48
CA TRP A 58 19.37 8.78 -6.98
C TRP A 58 19.24 9.92 -8.01
N ALA A 59 20.26 10.12 -8.83
CA ALA A 59 20.22 11.08 -9.93
C ALA A 59 19.22 10.63 -11.02
N ALA A 60 19.19 9.33 -11.34
CA ALA A 60 18.21 8.74 -12.25
C ALA A 60 16.78 8.88 -11.72
N ASP A 61 16.53 8.52 -10.45
CA ASP A 61 15.23 8.69 -9.80
C ASP A 61 14.77 10.16 -9.79
N SER A 62 15.70 11.10 -9.62
CA SER A 62 15.38 12.54 -9.66
C SER A 62 14.93 12.98 -11.05
N LEU A 63 15.54 12.47 -12.13
CA LEU A 63 15.08 12.70 -13.51
C LEU A 63 13.72 12.06 -13.76
N ALA A 64 13.52 10.83 -13.31
CA ALA A 64 12.25 10.11 -13.45
C ALA A 64 11.09 10.86 -12.75
N SER A 65 11.34 11.40 -11.54
CA SER A 65 10.36 12.21 -10.80
C SER A 65 9.95 13.51 -11.52
N GLU A 66 10.82 14.03 -12.39
CA GLU A 66 10.59 15.21 -13.23
C GLU A 66 10.14 14.84 -14.66
N ALA A 67 9.75 13.58 -14.88
CA ALA A 67 9.31 13.05 -16.18
C ALA A 67 10.37 13.14 -17.30
N ARG A 68 11.67 13.16 -16.96
CA ARG A 68 12.79 13.12 -17.92
C ARG A 68 13.22 11.66 -18.19
N PHE A 69 12.28 10.84 -18.64
CA PHE A 69 12.41 9.38 -18.68
C PHE A 69 13.59 8.87 -19.53
N GLU A 70 13.82 9.42 -20.72
CA GLU A 70 14.96 9.03 -21.59
C GLU A 70 16.32 9.21 -20.89
N GLN A 71 16.48 10.33 -20.16
CA GLN A 71 17.73 10.60 -19.44
C GLN A 71 17.84 9.77 -18.15
N ALA A 72 16.71 9.48 -17.50
CA ALA A 72 16.67 8.58 -16.37
C ALA A 72 17.06 7.16 -16.78
N GLU A 73 16.49 6.64 -17.87
CA GLU A 73 16.81 5.35 -18.47
C GLU A 73 18.31 5.21 -18.76
N ALA A 74 18.92 6.21 -19.40
CA ALA A 74 20.36 6.20 -19.65
C ALA A 74 21.20 6.09 -18.37
N LEU A 75 20.80 6.77 -17.28
CA LEU A 75 21.49 6.67 -15.99
C LEU A 75 21.22 5.34 -15.28
N TYR A 76 20.02 4.78 -15.34
CA TYR A 76 19.75 3.44 -14.81
C TYR A 76 20.60 2.39 -15.54
N GLN A 77 20.68 2.48 -16.87
CA GLN A 77 21.55 1.60 -17.66
C GLN A 77 23.01 1.75 -17.27
N GLU A 78 23.50 2.97 -17.00
CA GLU A 78 24.87 3.18 -16.50
C GLU A 78 25.10 2.48 -15.14
N VAL A 79 24.11 2.51 -14.24
CA VAL A 79 24.20 1.78 -12.96
C VAL A 79 24.25 0.28 -13.20
N VAL A 80 23.37 -0.25 -14.06
CA VAL A 80 23.35 -1.67 -14.42
C VAL A 80 24.67 -2.12 -15.05
N ASP A 81 25.27 -1.31 -15.93
CA ASP A 81 26.49 -1.69 -16.64
C ASP A 81 27.75 -1.63 -15.76
N ARG A 82 27.80 -0.69 -14.80
CA ARG A 82 29.01 -0.40 -14.02
C ARG A 82 28.99 -0.96 -12.60
N HIS A 83 27.81 -1.16 -12.05
CA HIS A 83 27.59 -1.49 -10.65
C HIS A 83 26.74 -2.77 -10.49
N ALA A 84 26.72 -3.64 -11.51
CA ALA A 84 26.10 -4.95 -11.42
C ALA A 84 26.70 -5.77 -10.27
N GLY A 85 25.83 -6.39 -9.47
CA GLY A 85 26.22 -7.16 -8.29
C GLY A 85 26.71 -6.34 -7.09
N GLU A 86 26.77 -5.01 -7.18
CA GLU A 86 27.01 -4.15 -6.02
C GLU A 86 25.75 -4.02 -5.16
N ALA A 87 25.94 -4.00 -3.84
CA ALA A 87 24.85 -3.79 -2.90
C ALA A 87 25.25 -2.80 -1.80
N LEU A 88 24.30 -1.96 -1.38
CA LEU A 88 24.43 -1.09 -0.20
C LEU A 88 23.34 -1.42 0.81
N GLY A 89 23.74 -1.99 1.96
CA GLY A 89 22.82 -2.35 3.06
C GLY A 89 21.66 -3.25 2.62
N GLY A 90 21.94 -4.22 1.74
CA GLY A 90 20.94 -5.12 1.17
C GLY A 90 20.10 -4.52 0.04
N VAL A 91 20.42 -3.33 -0.47
CA VAL A 91 19.89 -2.81 -1.73
C VAL A 91 20.78 -3.31 -2.86
N ASP A 92 20.31 -4.27 -3.65
CA ASP A 92 20.93 -4.65 -4.91
C ASP A 92 20.66 -3.57 -5.97
N LEU A 93 21.72 -2.93 -6.45
CA LEU A 93 21.62 -1.79 -7.35
C LEU A 93 21.22 -2.19 -8.76
N GLU A 94 21.55 -3.40 -9.21
CA GLU A 94 21.18 -3.88 -10.54
C GLU A 94 19.67 -4.06 -10.62
N SER A 95 19.09 -4.84 -9.71
CA SER A 95 17.65 -5.08 -9.73
C SER A 95 16.82 -3.84 -9.41
N ALA A 96 17.28 -2.99 -8.48
CA ALA A 96 16.62 -1.70 -8.23
C ALA A 96 16.60 -0.81 -9.48
N SER A 97 17.71 -0.75 -10.21
CA SER A 97 17.82 0.06 -11.44
C SER A 97 17.00 -0.54 -12.58
N LEU A 98 17.03 -1.86 -12.79
CA LEU A 98 16.20 -2.54 -13.80
C LEU A 98 14.71 -2.30 -13.54
N CYS A 99 14.24 -2.43 -12.30
CA CYS A 99 12.84 -2.16 -11.95
C CYS A 99 12.44 -0.73 -12.31
N ARG A 100 13.27 0.26 -11.98
CA ARG A 100 12.98 1.68 -12.25
C ARG A 100 13.12 2.06 -13.72
N MET A 101 14.04 1.40 -14.42
CA MET A 101 14.21 1.55 -15.86
C MET A 101 12.98 1.04 -16.60
N ALA A 102 12.45 -0.14 -16.23
CA ALA A 102 11.22 -0.66 -16.78
C ALA A 102 10.03 0.27 -16.50
N ASP A 103 9.90 0.79 -15.27
CA ASP A 103 8.86 1.79 -14.93
C ASP A 103 8.96 3.05 -15.82
N CYS A 104 10.18 3.49 -16.19
CA CYS A 104 10.39 4.63 -17.10
C CYS A 104 10.03 4.30 -18.54
N GLN A 105 10.40 3.10 -19.02
CA GLN A 105 10.09 2.60 -20.37
C GLN A 105 8.57 2.44 -20.56
N GLU A 106 7.84 1.93 -19.55
CA GLU A 106 6.37 1.91 -19.54
C GLU A 106 5.79 3.32 -19.75
N ARG A 107 6.32 4.31 -19.03
CA ARG A 107 5.82 5.70 -19.08
C ARG A 107 6.24 6.46 -20.33
N PHE A 108 7.32 6.04 -20.97
CA PHE A 108 7.82 6.59 -22.22
C PHE A 108 7.25 5.88 -23.46
N ASP A 109 6.30 4.94 -23.27
CA ASP A 109 5.61 4.20 -24.33
C ASP A 109 6.58 3.38 -25.20
N THR A 110 7.57 2.74 -24.56
CA THR A 110 8.54 1.81 -25.19
C THR A 110 8.34 0.37 -24.70
N PRO A 111 7.21 -0.29 -25.03
CA PRO A 111 6.85 -1.59 -24.48
C PRO A 111 7.91 -2.65 -24.71
N ASP A 112 8.50 -2.75 -25.91
CA ASP A 112 9.54 -3.76 -26.19
C ASP A 112 10.74 -3.66 -25.25
N ALA A 113 11.14 -2.43 -24.90
CA ALA A 113 12.24 -2.18 -23.97
C ALA A 113 11.83 -2.57 -22.54
N ALA A 114 10.62 -2.19 -22.11
CA ALA A 114 10.08 -2.57 -20.81
C ALA A 114 9.97 -4.10 -20.64
N LEU A 115 9.46 -4.79 -21.66
CA LEU A 115 9.35 -6.26 -21.69
C LEU A 115 10.73 -6.92 -21.56
N ALA A 116 11.73 -6.44 -22.32
CA ALA A 116 13.10 -6.95 -22.24
C ALA A 116 13.72 -6.71 -20.85
N THR A 117 13.48 -5.54 -20.25
CA THR A 117 13.97 -5.21 -18.91
C THR A 117 13.33 -6.08 -17.83
N TYR A 118 12.01 -6.31 -17.88
CA TYR A 118 11.34 -7.21 -16.94
C TYR A 118 11.75 -8.66 -17.12
N GLN A 119 11.97 -9.12 -18.35
CA GLN A 119 12.53 -10.44 -18.62
C GLN A 119 13.90 -10.61 -17.96
N ARG A 120 14.81 -9.64 -18.12
CA ARG A 120 16.11 -9.65 -17.46
C ARG A 120 15.98 -9.67 -15.92
N LEU A 121 15.04 -8.89 -15.37
CA LEU A 121 14.80 -8.87 -13.93
C LEU A 121 14.25 -10.22 -13.41
N ALA A 122 13.40 -10.89 -14.19
CA ALA A 122 12.88 -12.22 -13.88
C ALA A 122 14.00 -13.27 -13.88
N GLU A 123 14.92 -13.21 -14.84
CA GLU A 123 16.10 -14.08 -14.94
C GLU A 123 17.08 -13.85 -13.80
N LEU A 124 17.26 -12.59 -13.38
CA LEU A 124 18.15 -12.23 -12.29
C LEU A 124 17.71 -12.83 -10.95
N GLY A 125 16.39 -12.82 -10.67
CA GLY A 125 15.79 -13.44 -9.48
C GLY A 125 16.46 -13.04 -8.17
N THR A 126 15.94 -12.01 -7.49
CA THR A 126 16.64 -11.41 -6.33
C THR A 126 15.89 -11.58 -5.03
N GLU A 127 16.55 -11.29 -3.90
CA GLU A 127 15.94 -11.23 -2.57
C GLU A 127 14.83 -10.16 -2.44
N ARG A 128 14.52 -9.42 -3.51
CA ARG A 128 13.53 -8.32 -3.53
C ARG A 128 12.51 -8.45 -4.64
N PHE A 129 12.93 -8.98 -5.79
CA PHE A 129 12.09 -9.14 -6.97
C PHE A 129 12.04 -10.62 -7.32
N SER A 130 10.90 -11.25 -7.01
CA SER A 130 10.64 -12.63 -7.40
C SER A 130 10.48 -12.72 -8.93
N PRO A 131 10.88 -13.85 -9.56
CA PRO A 131 10.60 -14.07 -10.97
C PRO A 131 9.11 -13.96 -11.30
N ALA A 132 8.23 -14.47 -10.43
CA ALA A 132 6.78 -14.35 -10.60
C ALA A 132 6.32 -12.90 -10.68
N TRP A 133 6.86 -12.01 -9.82
CA TRP A 133 6.53 -10.59 -9.84
C TRP A 133 6.95 -9.93 -11.15
N ALA A 134 8.19 -10.16 -11.62
CA ALA A 134 8.71 -9.53 -12.82
C ALA A 134 7.97 -9.99 -14.08
N LEU A 135 7.68 -11.30 -14.20
CA LEU A 135 6.88 -11.86 -15.29
C LEU A 135 5.43 -11.36 -15.27
N TYR A 136 4.85 -11.18 -14.08
CA TYR A 136 3.53 -10.56 -13.96
C TYR A 136 3.53 -9.11 -14.46
N GLN A 137 4.56 -8.31 -14.14
CA GLN A 137 4.69 -6.97 -14.70
C GLN A 137 4.84 -7.00 -16.23
N MET A 138 5.64 -7.92 -16.76
CA MET A 138 5.78 -8.12 -18.20
C MET A 138 4.42 -8.41 -18.86
N GLY A 139 3.59 -9.27 -18.27
CA GLY A 139 2.25 -9.56 -18.75
C GLY A 139 1.33 -8.33 -18.73
N ARG A 140 1.41 -7.52 -17.68
CA ARG A 140 0.65 -6.28 -17.54
C ARG A 140 1.03 -5.24 -18.60
N VAL A 141 2.33 -5.05 -18.84
CA VAL A 141 2.81 -4.15 -19.90
C VAL A 141 2.31 -4.64 -21.25
N ALA A 142 2.53 -5.91 -21.58
CA ALA A 142 2.07 -6.46 -22.85
C ALA A 142 0.55 -6.31 -23.02
N GLU A 143 -0.25 -6.55 -21.97
CA GLU A 143 -1.70 -6.36 -22.02
C GLU A 143 -2.07 -4.91 -22.30
N TRP A 144 -1.40 -3.94 -21.66
CA TRP A 144 -1.68 -2.50 -21.84
C TRP A 144 -1.29 -1.94 -23.21
N HIS A 145 -0.45 -2.64 -23.95
CA HIS A 145 -0.02 -2.27 -25.30
C HIS A 145 -0.60 -3.20 -26.37
N ASP A 146 -1.74 -3.86 -26.10
CA ASP A 146 -2.45 -4.75 -27.04
C ASP A 146 -1.62 -5.94 -27.55
N LEU A 147 -0.59 -6.37 -26.82
CA LEU A 147 0.27 -7.51 -27.14
C LEU A 147 -0.27 -8.80 -26.49
N ALA A 148 -1.44 -9.25 -26.95
CA ALA A 148 -2.21 -10.29 -26.27
C ALA A 148 -1.48 -11.64 -26.16
N GLU A 149 -0.69 -12.04 -27.15
CA GLU A 149 0.04 -13.31 -27.07
C GLU A 149 1.19 -13.23 -26.06
N GLU A 150 1.94 -12.14 -26.07
CA GLU A 150 3.02 -11.85 -25.11
C GLU A 150 2.47 -11.80 -23.69
N ALA A 151 1.36 -11.09 -23.49
CA ALA A 151 0.69 -10.97 -22.20
C ALA A 151 0.25 -12.33 -21.65
N GLY A 152 -0.42 -13.13 -22.48
CA GLY A 152 -0.85 -14.48 -22.09
C GLY A 152 0.32 -15.40 -21.73
N ARG A 153 1.42 -15.36 -22.50
CA ARG A 153 2.64 -16.12 -22.20
C ARG A 153 3.30 -15.68 -20.89
N ALA A 154 3.41 -14.37 -20.69
CA ALA A 154 4.03 -13.79 -19.49
C ALA A 154 3.23 -14.12 -18.22
N TYR A 155 1.90 -13.98 -18.26
CA TYR A 155 1.04 -14.36 -17.15
C TYR A 155 1.07 -15.86 -16.84
N ALA A 156 1.06 -16.72 -17.87
CA ALA A 156 1.21 -18.16 -17.66
C ALA A 156 2.57 -18.48 -17.00
N ALA A 157 3.66 -17.87 -17.48
CA ALA A 157 4.98 -18.06 -16.90
C ALA A 157 5.06 -17.55 -15.45
N ALA A 158 4.42 -16.42 -15.14
CA ALA A 158 4.34 -15.88 -13.78
C ALA A 158 3.53 -16.79 -12.83
N ALA A 159 2.48 -17.44 -13.31
CA ALA A 159 1.67 -18.39 -12.55
C ALA A 159 2.44 -19.65 -12.14
N ASP A 160 3.46 -20.04 -12.90
CA ASP A 160 4.30 -21.21 -12.62
C ASP A 160 5.64 -20.85 -11.91
N ALA A 161 5.94 -19.55 -11.79
CA ALA A 161 7.22 -19.08 -11.29
C ALA A 161 7.29 -19.03 -9.74
N PRO A 162 8.50 -19.15 -9.16
CA PRO A 162 8.70 -18.95 -7.72
C PRO A 162 8.32 -17.53 -7.29
N ASP A 163 7.57 -17.42 -6.20
CA ASP A 163 7.15 -16.15 -5.60
C ASP A 163 7.82 -15.89 -4.25
N GLN A 164 9.15 -15.93 -4.26
CA GLN A 164 9.98 -15.58 -3.12
C GLN A 164 10.98 -14.49 -3.54
N PRO A 165 11.10 -13.40 -2.77
CA PRO A 165 10.25 -13.03 -1.63
C PRO A 165 8.81 -12.68 -2.08
N VAL A 166 7.84 -12.91 -1.19
CA VAL A 166 6.47 -12.41 -1.39
C VAL A 166 6.51 -10.89 -1.24
N ARG A 167 6.16 -10.17 -2.31
CA ARG A 167 6.15 -8.71 -2.31
C ARG A 167 4.76 -8.15 -2.06
N ASN A 168 3.73 -8.62 -2.75
CA ASN A 168 2.39 -8.05 -2.58
C ASN A 168 1.58 -8.88 -1.61
N HIS A 169 0.48 -8.29 -1.14
CA HIS A 169 -0.44 -8.98 -0.27
C HIS A 169 -1.00 -10.27 -0.91
N PHE A 170 -1.25 -10.21 -2.21
CA PHE A 170 -1.63 -11.37 -3.02
C PHE A 170 -0.39 -12.08 -3.58
N PRO A 171 -0.35 -13.43 -3.55
CA PRO A 171 0.67 -14.19 -4.26
C PRO A 171 0.66 -13.84 -5.75
N MET A 172 1.84 -13.53 -6.31
CA MET A 172 1.97 -13.20 -7.74
C MET A 172 1.46 -14.32 -8.66
N PRO A 173 1.69 -15.61 -8.36
CA PRO A 173 1.19 -16.69 -9.18
C PRO A 173 -0.34 -16.72 -9.30
N ASP A 174 -1.05 -16.45 -8.21
CA ASP A 174 -2.52 -16.42 -8.21
C ASP A 174 -3.04 -15.23 -9.03
N LEU A 175 -2.46 -14.04 -8.82
CA LEU A 175 -2.75 -12.86 -9.62
C LEU A 175 -2.51 -13.09 -11.12
N ALA A 176 -1.40 -13.74 -11.46
CA ALA A 176 -1.05 -14.06 -12.83
C ALA A 176 -2.01 -15.08 -13.44
N ALA A 177 -2.39 -16.14 -12.71
CA ALA A 177 -3.38 -17.11 -13.16
C ALA A 177 -4.75 -16.46 -13.41
N ARG A 178 -5.17 -15.55 -12.53
CA ARG A 178 -6.40 -14.74 -12.69
C ARG A 178 -6.33 -13.83 -13.91
N ALA A 179 -5.19 -13.16 -14.13
CA ALA A 179 -4.98 -12.33 -15.32
C ALA A 179 -4.98 -13.15 -16.62
N ALA A 180 -4.31 -14.31 -16.65
CA ALA A 180 -4.35 -15.23 -17.79
C ALA A 180 -5.79 -15.72 -18.08
N LYS A 181 -6.56 -16.08 -17.05
CA LYS A 181 -7.98 -16.43 -17.17
C LYS A 181 -8.81 -15.25 -17.69
N ARG A 182 -8.52 -14.02 -17.26
CA ARG A 182 -9.22 -12.79 -17.68
C ARG A 182 -9.08 -12.57 -19.19
N MET A 183 -7.88 -12.77 -19.72
CA MET A 183 -7.60 -12.61 -21.14
C MET A 183 -8.38 -13.59 -22.03
N GLN A 184 -8.76 -14.75 -21.50
CA GLN A 184 -9.49 -15.80 -22.22
C GLN A 184 -11.01 -15.75 -22.00
N ALA A 185 -11.46 -15.08 -20.93
CA ALA A 185 -12.86 -15.05 -20.53
C ALA A 185 -13.67 -14.00 -21.32
N SER A 186 -14.92 -14.35 -21.64
CA SER A 186 -15.91 -13.35 -22.04
C SER A 186 -16.22 -12.43 -20.85
N ARG A 187 -16.26 -11.12 -21.09
CA ARG A 187 -16.48 -10.11 -20.05
C ARG A 187 -17.62 -9.17 -20.41
N PRO A 188 -18.87 -9.67 -20.39
CA PRO A 188 -20.04 -8.88 -20.74
C PRO A 188 -20.31 -7.72 -19.75
N GLY A 189 -19.70 -7.74 -18.57
CA GLY A 189 -19.79 -6.69 -17.55
C GLY A 189 -18.88 -5.47 -17.75
N VAL A 190 -17.91 -5.53 -18.66
CA VAL A 190 -16.94 -4.42 -18.86
C VAL A 190 -17.60 -3.23 -19.55
N ARG A 191 -17.38 -2.01 -19.05
CA ARG A 191 -17.86 -0.77 -19.69
C ARG A 191 -16.75 0.24 -19.93
N PRO A 192 -16.85 1.12 -20.94
CA PRO A 192 -15.84 2.15 -21.17
C PRO A 192 -15.72 3.18 -20.05
N GLN A 193 -16.82 3.48 -19.35
CA GLN A 193 -16.85 4.45 -18.25
C GLN A 193 -17.32 3.78 -16.94
N PRO A 194 -16.81 4.24 -15.78
CA PRO A 194 -17.23 3.70 -14.49
C PRO A 194 -18.70 4.03 -14.18
N ASP A 195 -19.19 5.18 -14.64
CA ASP A 195 -20.58 5.61 -14.48
C ASP A 195 -21.57 4.63 -15.12
N ASP A 196 -21.19 4.01 -16.25
CA ASP A 196 -22.02 3.00 -16.91
C ASP A 196 -22.12 1.71 -16.07
N VAL A 197 -20.99 1.25 -15.52
CA VAL A 197 -20.97 0.10 -14.58
C VAL A 197 -21.83 0.43 -13.35
N ALA A 198 -21.67 1.62 -12.80
CA ALA A 198 -22.40 2.06 -11.61
C ALA A 198 -23.90 2.15 -11.88
N ALA A 199 -24.33 2.70 -13.01
CA ALA A 199 -25.73 2.80 -13.39
C ALA A 199 -26.39 1.43 -13.58
N GLU A 200 -25.68 0.48 -14.19
CA GLU A 200 -26.20 -0.88 -14.38
C GLU A 200 -26.21 -1.68 -13.08
N LEU A 201 -25.17 -1.57 -12.27
CA LEU A 201 -25.10 -2.18 -10.93
C LEU A 201 -26.21 -1.63 -10.03
N ALA A 202 -26.43 -0.32 -10.06
CA ALA A 202 -27.51 0.38 -9.39
C ALA A 202 -28.90 -0.13 -9.79
N ALA A 203 -29.11 -0.38 -11.08
CA ALA A 203 -30.37 -0.92 -11.58
C ALA A 203 -30.55 -2.38 -11.14
N ALA A 204 -29.49 -3.19 -11.23
CA ALA A 204 -29.52 -4.59 -10.84
C ALA A 204 -29.80 -4.76 -9.34
N LEU A 205 -29.13 -3.98 -8.48
CA LEU A 205 -29.36 -3.99 -7.02
C LEU A 205 -30.79 -3.57 -6.67
N ARG A 206 -31.32 -2.49 -7.30
CA ARG A 206 -32.69 -2.02 -7.04
C ARG A 206 -33.77 -3.00 -7.48
N ASN A 207 -33.51 -3.75 -8.56
CA ASN A 207 -34.46 -4.72 -9.10
C ASN A 207 -34.30 -6.13 -8.52
N GLY A 208 -33.26 -6.38 -7.69
CA GLY A 208 -32.91 -7.73 -7.25
C GLY A 208 -32.51 -8.65 -8.41
N ASP A 209 -31.93 -8.11 -9.49
CA ASP A 209 -31.60 -8.87 -10.70
C ASP A 209 -30.26 -9.60 -10.55
N LEU A 210 -30.30 -10.80 -9.99
CA LEU A 210 -29.11 -11.63 -9.78
C LEU A 210 -28.41 -11.99 -11.09
N GLY A 211 -29.19 -12.27 -12.15
CA GLY A 211 -28.63 -12.61 -13.45
C GLY A 211 -27.71 -11.49 -13.93
N ARG A 212 -28.19 -10.25 -13.81
CA ARG A 212 -27.41 -9.08 -14.16
C ARG A 212 -26.24 -8.83 -13.22
N LEU A 213 -26.40 -9.01 -11.91
CA LEU A 213 -25.28 -8.90 -10.97
C LEU A 213 -24.15 -9.89 -11.33
N ARG A 214 -24.49 -11.14 -11.63
CA ARG A 214 -23.51 -12.17 -12.01
C ARG A 214 -22.80 -11.84 -13.32
N GLU A 215 -23.49 -11.23 -14.29
CA GLU A 215 -22.88 -10.76 -15.54
C GLU A 215 -21.95 -9.56 -15.35
N LEU A 216 -22.27 -8.68 -14.39
CA LEU A 216 -21.47 -7.48 -14.09
C LEU A 216 -20.23 -7.80 -13.26
N ALA A 217 -20.29 -8.81 -12.38
CA ALA A 217 -19.19 -9.20 -11.52
C ALA A 217 -17.99 -9.71 -12.33
N SER A 218 -16.79 -9.21 -12.01
CA SER A 218 -15.57 -9.66 -12.66
C SER A 218 -15.33 -11.16 -12.37
N PRO A 219 -15.21 -12.03 -13.38
CA PRO A 219 -15.08 -13.48 -13.17
C PRO A 219 -13.69 -13.93 -12.68
N THR A 220 -12.78 -12.97 -12.47
CA THR A 220 -11.36 -13.25 -12.20
C THR A 220 -10.78 -12.38 -11.10
N HIS A 221 -11.28 -11.15 -10.95
CA HIS A 221 -10.75 -10.16 -10.01
C HIS A 221 -11.82 -9.66 -9.04
N PHE A 222 -12.76 -10.53 -8.67
CA PHE A 222 -13.77 -10.18 -7.67
C PHE A 222 -13.19 -10.28 -6.26
N THR A 223 -13.50 -9.30 -5.43
CA THR A 223 -12.89 -9.16 -4.10
C THR A 223 -13.93 -8.91 -3.02
N LEU A 224 -13.60 -9.32 -1.80
CA LEU A 224 -14.29 -8.95 -0.58
C LEU A 224 -13.37 -8.09 0.27
N GLY A 225 -13.84 -6.89 0.59
CA GLY A 225 -13.14 -5.93 1.42
C GLY A 225 -13.63 -5.97 2.87
N ILE A 226 -12.70 -6.11 3.81
CA ILE A 226 -12.98 -5.98 5.24
C ILE A 226 -11.91 -5.11 5.90
N GLY A 227 -12.33 -4.10 6.66
CA GLY A 227 -11.42 -3.26 7.44
C GLY A 227 -10.40 -2.47 6.61
N GLY A 228 -10.71 -2.16 5.36
CA GLY A 228 -9.84 -1.39 4.47
C GLY A 228 -8.98 -2.24 3.52
N HIS A 229 -8.99 -3.56 3.64
CA HIS A 229 -8.25 -4.44 2.73
C HIS A 229 -9.14 -5.42 1.97
N LEU A 230 -8.72 -5.76 0.76
CA LEU A 230 -9.39 -6.67 -0.16
C LEU A 230 -8.76 -8.06 -0.13
N GLU A 231 -9.60 -9.09 -0.26
CA GLU A 231 -9.22 -10.47 -0.59
C GLU A 231 -9.93 -10.95 -1.85
N PHE A 232 -9.27 -11.71 -2.73
CA PHE A 232 -9.94 -12.33 -3.86
C PHE A 232 -10.89 -13.43 -3.41
N ILE A 233 -12.09 -13.42 -3.98
CA ILE A 233 -13.07 -14.46 -3.79
C ILE A 233 -13.68 -14.83 -5.14
N GLU A 234 -14.21 -16.04 -5.27
CA GLU A 234 -14.99 -16.37 -6.45
C GLU A 234 -16.39 -15.72 -6.30
N PRO A 235 -16.92 -15.04 -7.34
CA PRO A 235 -18.25 -14.42 -7.28
C PRO A 235 -19.35 -15.40 -6.84
N GLU A 236 -19.22 -16.67 -7.21
CA GLU A 236 -20.14 -17.74 -6.85
C GLU A 236 -20.25 -17.98 -5.35
N ASP A 237 -19.23 -17.63 -4.58
CA ASP A 237 -19.20 -17.80 -3.12
C ASP A 237 -19.91 -16.64 -2.39
N LEU A 238 -19.98 -15.45 -2.98
CA LEU A 238 -20.59 -14.26 -2.34
C LEU A 238 -21.93 -13.83 -2.94
N LEU A 239 -22.10 -13.91 -4.26
CA LEU A 239 -23.34 -13.46 -4.92
C LEU A 239 -24.62 -14.10 -4.35
N PRO A 240 -24.66 -15.40 -3.99
CA PRO A 240 -25.83 -15.99 -3.32
C PRO A 240 -26.16 -15.34 -1.97
N SER A 241 -25.14 -14.87 -1.24
CA SER A 241 -25.33 -14.16 0.04
C SER A 241 -25.88 -12.75 -0.20
N ILE A 242 -25.40 -12.06 -1.23
CA ILE A 242 -25.94 -10.76 -1.66
C ILE A 242 -27.41 -10.89 -2.07
N GLU A 243 -27.75 -11.94 -2.83
CA GLU A 243 -29.12 -12.22 -3.25
C GLU A 243 -30.07 -12.42 -2.06
N ALA A 244 -29.67 -13.27 -1.11
CA ALA A 244 -30.47 -13.54 0.08
C ALA A 244 -30.78 -12.25 0.86
N ASP A 245 -29.80 -11.36 0.95
CA ASP A 245 -29.92 -10.11 1.67
C ASP A 245 -30.68 -9.02 0.90
N LEU A 246 -30.58 -8.99 -0.43
CA LEU A 246 -31.39 -8.11 -1.28
C LEU A 246 -32.88 -8.37 -1.09
N GLY A 247 -33.29 -9.62 -0.86
CA GLY A 247 -34.69 -9.98 -0.63
C GLY A 247 -35.33 -9.38 0.62
N VAL A 248 -34.52 -8.91 1.57
CA VAL A 248 -34.97 -8.29 2.84
C VAL A 248 -34.52 -6.84 3.01
N SER A 249 -33.76 -6.30 2.05
CA SER A 249 -33.16 -4.96 2.13
C SER A 249 -33.87 -3.95 1.24
N GLU A 250 -33.91 -2.69 1.68
CA GLU A 250 -34.29 -1.55 0.83
C GLU A 250 -33.02 -0.78 0.47
N VAL A 251 -32.30 -1.26 -0.55
CA VAL A 251 -30.98 -0.70 -0.89
C VAL A 251 -31.11 0.67 -1.54
N ARG A 252 -30.49 1.68 -0.92
CA ARG A 252 -30.43 3.07 -1.39
C ARG A 252 -29.03 3.37 -1.89
N LEU A 253 -28.94 4.06 -3.01
CA LEU A 253 -27.66 4.42 -3.63
C LEU A 253 -27.86 5.53 -4.67
N ASP A 254 -26.82 6.32 -4.90
CA ASP A 254 -26.74 7.30 -5.98
C ASP A 254 -25.56 6.96 -6.90
N HIS A 255 -25.87 6.39 -8.07
CA HIS A 255 -24.87 6.00 -9.06
C HIS A 255 -24.09 7.19 -9.66
N ALA A 256 -24.60 8.42 -9.55
CA ALA A 256 -23.88 9.62 -9.99
C ALA A 256 -22.90 10.16 -8.94
N ALA A 257 -23.00 9.68 -7.69
CA ALA A 257 -22.16 10.10 -6.57
C ALA A 257 -20.99 9.14 -6.34
N LEU A 258 -20.31 8.72 -7.41
CA LEU A 258 -19.11 7.88 -7.30
C LEU A 258 -17.99 8.62 -6.56
N THR A 259 -17.37 7.94 -5.60
CA THR A 259 -16.15 8.41 -4.92
C THR A 259 -14.93 7.61 -5.40
N GLY A 260 -13.74 7.95 -4.90
CA GLY A 260 -12.47 7.35 -5.33
C GLY A 260 -11.82 8.06 -6.52
N HIS A 261 -10.61 7.64 -6.88
CA HIS A 261 -9.80 8.28 -7.91
C HIS A 261 -8.92 7.29 -8.69
N GLY A 262 -8.31 7.80 -9.77
CA GLY A 262 -7.43 7.00 -10.63
C GLY A 262 -8.18 5.80 -11.21
N ALA A 263 -7.69 4.58 -10.93
CA ALA A 263 -8.23 3.32 -11.45
C ALA A 263 -9.30 2.66 -10.54
N LYS A 264 -9.70 3.29 -9.43
CA LYS A 264 -10.78 2.83 -8.53
C LYS A 264 -11.92 3.83 -8.44
N ARG A 265 -13.14 3.32 -8.39
CA ARG A 265 -14.34 4.05 -8.02
C ARG A 265 -15.12 3.25 -6.98
N TYR A 266 -15.78 3.97 -6.10
CA TYR A 266 -16.59 3.40 -5.04
C TYR A 266 -18.03 3.83 -5.25
N LEU A 267 -18.93 2.86 -5.35
CA LEU A 267 -20.36 3.09 -5.32
C LEU A 267 -20.85 2.74 -3.92
N GLU A 268 -21.13 3.77 -3.12
CA GLU A 268 -21.65 3.61 -1.78
C GLU A 268 -23.15 3.24 -1.83
N THR A 269 -23.51 2.21 -1.08
CA THR A 269 -24.88 1.73 -0.96
C THR A 269 -25.25 1.66 0.52
N ASP A 270 -26.52 1.88 0.86
CA ASP A 270 -27.03 1.88 2.23
C ASP A 270 -28.38 1.13 2.29
N GLY A 271 -28.90 0.87 3.49
CA GLY A 271 -30.21 0.24 3.69
C GLY A 271 -30.17 -1.29 3.65
N TRP A 272 -28.99 -1.89 3.71
CA TRP A 272 -28.83 -3.35 3.83
C TRP A 272 -29.29 -3.82 5.23
N GLN A 273 -30.16 -4.84 5.26
CA GLN A 273 -30.75 -5.43 6.48
C GLN A 273 -30.61 -6.95 6.51
N GLY A 274 -29.63 -7.46 5.77
CA GLY A 274 -29.40 -8.86 5.58
C GLY A 274 -28.58 -9.52 6.67
N GLN A 275 -28.37 -10.83 6.51
CA GLN A 275 -27.51 -11.63 7.39
C GLN A 275 -26.02 -11.40 7.09
N TRP A 276 -25.67 -11.15 5.83
CA TRP A 276 -24.28 -10.99 5.38
C TRP A 276 -23.91 -9.52 5.14
N LEU A 277 -24.85 -8.72 4.65
CA LEU A 277 -24.69 -7.32 4.34
C LEU A 277 -25.63 -6.50 5.23
N SER A 278 -25.07 -5.51 5.93
CA SER A 278 -25.83 -4.65 6.83
C SER A 278 -25.34 -3.21 6.77
N GLY A 279 -26.28 -2.26 6.86
CA GLY A 279 -26.02 -0.82 6.81
C GLY A 279 -25.41 -0.40 5.49
N GLN A 280 -24.25 0.25 5.55
CA GLN A 280 -23.53 0.73 4.38
C GLN A 280 -22.62 -0.35 3.80
N VAL A 281 -22.64 -0.52 2.48
CA VAL A 281 -21.79 -1.44 1.72
C VAL A 281 -21.22 -0.69 0.52
N ILE A 282 -19.93 -0.87 0.26
CA ILE A 282 -19.25 -0.20 -0.85
C ILE A 282 -19.07 -1.20 -1.99
N MET A 283 -19.53 -0.86 -3.19
CA MET A 283 -19.22 -1.65 -4.38
C MET A 283 -17.96 -1.10 -5.04
N LEU A 284 -17.01 -1.99 -5.34
CA LEU A 284 -15.70 -1.67 -5.91
C LEU A 284 -15.79 -1.73 -7.44
N ILE A 285 -15.53 -0.62 -8.11
CA ILE A 285 -15.47 -0.56 -9.57
C ILE A 285 -14.03 -0.21 -9.95
N THR A 286 -13.32 -1.11 -10.63
CA THR A 286 -11.91 -0.87 -11.01
C THR A 286 -11.73 -0.89 -12.52
N ARG A 287 -10.69 -0.20 -12.96
CA ARG A 287 -10.30 -0.13 -14.36
C ARG A 287 -9.42 -1.34 -14.73
N SER A 288 -9.81 -2.07 -15.75
CA SER A 288 -9.01 -3.06 -16.48
C SER A 288 -8.55 -2.49 -17.84
N HIS A 289 -7.86 -3.31 -18.64
CA HIS A 289 -7.40 -2.91 -19.98
C HIS A 289 -8.59 -2.45 -20.83
N ASP A 290 -9.64 -3.27 -20.84
CA ASP A 290 -10.76 -3.17 -21.77
C ASP A 290 -11.87 -2.24 -21.28
N GLY A 291 -11.73 -1.67 -20.08
CA GLY A 291 -12.70 -0.74 -19.52
C GLY A 291 -12.77 -0.81 -17.99
N TRP A 292 -13.97 -0.72 -17.45
CA TRP A 292 -14.29 -0.73 -16.03
C TRP A 292 -15.16 -1.93 -15.70
N GLU A 293 -14.91 -2.55 -14.56
CA GLU A 293 -15.57 -3.78 -14.11
C GLU A 293 -16.03 -3.62 -12.66
N TRP A 294 -17.12 -4.30 -12.28
CA TRP A 294 -17.47 -4.48 -10.87
C TRP A 294 -16.59 -5.58 -10.28
N THR A 295 -15.64 -5.20 -9.43
CA THR A 295 -14.57 -6.09 -8.94
C THR A 295 -14.69 -6.43 -7.47
N GLY A 296 -15.81 -6.14 -6.84
CA GLY A 296 -16.04 -6.63 -5.48
C GLY A 296 -16.92 -5.75 -4.61
N VAL A 297 -16.90 -6.10 -3.33
CA VAL A 297 -17.71 -5.49 -2.29
C VAL A 297 -16.84 -5.25 -1.07
N ALA A 298 -16.87 -4.06 -0.48
CA ALA A 298 -16.22 -3.77 0.80
C ALA A 298 -17.28 -3.49 1.88
N LEU A 299 -17.14 -4.19 3.01
CA LEU A 299 -18.04 -4.12 4.14
C LEU A 299 -17.64 -2.99 5.07
N THR A 300 -18.59 -2.11 5.41
CA THR A 300 -18.35 -1.09 6.45
C THR A 300 -18.74 -1.59 7.84
N LEU A 301 -19.66 -2.56 7.92
CA LEU A 301 -20.10 -3.24 9.14
C LEU A 301 -19.88 -4.75 9.00
N LEU A 302 -19.38 -5.40 10.04
CA LEU A 302 -19.34 -6.87 10.09
C LEU A 302 -20.60 -7.38 10.76
N THR A 303 -21.32 -8.23 10.06
CA THR A 303 -22.33 -9.10 10.66
C THR A 303 -21.66 -10.29 11.35
N ASP A 304 -22.40 -11.03 12.19
CA ASP A 304 -21.85 -12.17 12.93
C ASP A 304 -21.08 -13.17 12.03
N PRO A 305 -21.59 -13.58 10.85
CA PRO A 305 -20.85 -14.47 9.95
C PRO A 305 -19.46 -13.95 9.52
N TRP A 306 -19.32 -12.62 9.35
CA TRP A 306 -18.03 -12.03 8.99
C TRP A 306 -17.13 -11.83 10.21
N ALA A 307 -17.70 -11.47 11.36
CA ALA A 307 -16.96 -11.30 12.59
C ALA A 307 -16.22 -12.58 13.01
N GLU A 308 -16.84 -13.75 12.79
CA GLU A 308 -16.22 -15.06 13.02
C GLU A 308 -15.06 -15.36 12.07
N ARG A 309 -15.09 -14.84 10.83
CA ARG A 309 -14.00 -15.01 9.85
C ARG A 309 -12.81 -14.08 10.12
N VAL A 310 -13.06 -12.89 10.68
CA VAL A 310 -12.05 -11.84 10.82
C VAL A 310 -11.07 -12.07 11.98
N ASP A 311 -11.51 -12.70 13.07
CA ASP A 311 -10.64 -12.96 14.22
C ASP A 311 -10.36 -14.47 14.39
N PRO A 312 -9.11 -14.91 14.19
CA PRO A 312 -8.73 -16.31 14.34
C PRO A 312 -8.81 -16.82 15.79
N GLY A 313 -9.23 -16.00 16.77
CA GLY A 313 -9.42 -16.37 18.18
C GLY A 313 -8.12 -16.60 18.96
N ASN A 314 -7.03 -16.95 18.26
CA ASN A 314 -5.70 -17.18 18.80
C ASN A 314 -4.73 -16.09 18.35
N LYS A 315 -4.47 -15.12 19.24
CA LYS A 315 -3.52 -14.03 19.00
C LYS A 315 -2.09 -14.49 19.22
N ALA A 316 -1.17 -14.13 18.34
CA ALA A 316 0.21 -14.55 18.51
C ALA A 316 0.88 -13.80 19.67
N PRO A 317 1.64 -14.51 20.52
CA PRO A 317 2.58 -13.86 21.41
C PRO A 317 3.68 -13.24 20.54
N ASN A 318 4.08 -12.00 20.83
CA ASN A 318 5.10 -11.36 20.04
C ASN A 318 5.92 -10.35 20.80
N GLN A 319 7.11 -10.13 20.26
CA GLN A 319 8.12 -9.23 20.73
C GLN A 319 7.71 -7.77 20.54
N ILE A 320 8.09 -6.97 21.52
CA ILE A 320 7.97 -5.52 21.53
C ILE A 320 9.17 -4.92 20.78
N VAL A 321 8.92 -3.98 19.89
CA VAL A 321 9.98 -3.22 19.22
C VAL A 321 10.78 -2.43 20.25
N THR A 322 12.11 -2.57 20.24
CA THR A 322 13.00 -1.89 21.19
C THR A 322 13.43 -0.50 20.71
N LEU A 323 13.10 -0.15 19.46
CA LEU A 323 13.39 1.14 18.85
C LEU A 323 12.33 2.17 19.30
N PRO A 324 12.70 3.40 19.71
CA PRO A 324 11.72 4.45 19.96
C PRO A 324 11.04 4.88 18.65
N LEU A 325 9.77 4.51 18.48
CA LEU A 325 8.99 4.83 17.29
C LEU A 325 8.17 6.11 17.49
N LYS A 326 8.14 6.94 16.45
CA LYS A 326 7.18 8.03 16.30
C LYS A 326 6.04 7.59 15.39
N ALA A 327 4.87 8.17 15.59
CA ALA A 327 3.78 7.99 14.66
C ALA A 327 4.20 8.51 13.27
N PRO A 328 3.93 7.76 12.18
CA PRO A 328 4.44 8.03 10.84
C PRO A 328 3.68 9.14 10.09
N TRP A 329 3.22 10.18 10.80
CA TRP A 329 2.53 11.34 10.24
C TRP A 329 2.92 12.62 11.01
N PRO A 330 2.70 13.83 10.46
CA PRO A 330 3.11 15.08 11.09
C PRO A 330 2.57 15.30 12.51
N ALA A 331 3.39 15.97 13.32
CA ALA A 331 3.05 16.35 14.68
C ALA A 331 1.73 17.13 14.75
N GLY A 332 0.93 16.84 15.78
CA GLY A 332 -0.38 17.47 15.97
C GLY A 332 -1.54 16.76 15.25
N ILE A 333 -1.25 15.87 14.29
CA ILE A 333 -2.27 15.03 13.66
C ILE A 333 -2.55 13.80 14.53
N ARG A 334 -3.84 13.44 14.59
CA ARG A 334 -4.33 12.26 15.30
C ARG A 334 -4.89 11.24 14.32
N MET A 335 -4.54 9.97 14.50
CA MET A 335 -5.06 8.86 13.72
C MET A 335 -5.48 7.72 14.62
N ARG A 336 -6.53 7.01 14.20
CA ARG A 336 -7.05 5.82 14.87
C ARG A 336 -6.26 4.61 14.37
N ALA A 337 -5.74 3.82 15.30
CA ALA A 337 -5.10 2.54 15.05
C ALA A 337 -6.17 1.43 15.05
N GLY A 338 -6.39 0.78 13.91
CA GLY A 338 -7.44 -0.25 13.78
C GLY A 338 -8.84 0.25 14.15
N GLY A 339 -9.56 -0.58 14.88
CA GLY A 339 -10.78 -0.26 15.60
C GLY A 339 -12.04 -0.87 15.01
N LEU A 340 -11.94 -1.85 14.11
CA LEU A 340 -13.10 -2.41 13.41
C LEU A 340 -14.13 -3.00 14.38
N ARG A 341 -13.68 -3.73 15.40
CA ARG A 341 -14.55 -4.30 16.43
C ARG A 341 -15.18 -3.26 17.32
N ASN A 342 -14.38 -2.29 17.77
CA ASN A 342 -14.89 -1.19 18.58
C ASN A 342 -15.91 -0.37 17.81
N TYR A 343 -15.68 -0.15 16.52
CA TYR A 343 -16.64 0.50 15.65
C TYR A 343 -17.97 -0.26 15.57
N ILE A 344 -17.93 -1.59 15.42
CA ILE A 344 -19.16 -2.42 15.43
C ILE A 344 -19.92 -2.26 16.75
N LEU A 345 -19.23 -2.30 17.89
CA LEU A 345 -19.85 -2.10 19.20
C LEU A 345 -20.45 -0.70 19.34
N GLU A 346 -19.76 0.33 18.84
CA GLU A 346 -20.26 1.71 18.80
C GLU A 346 -21.53 1.81 17.96
N GLN A 347 -21.56 1.17 16.80
CA GLN A 347 -22.73 1.14 15.91
C GLN A 347 -23.92 0.41 16.54
N ALA A 348 -23.68 -0.74 17.17
CA ALA A 348 -24.70 -1.44 17.93
C ALA A 348 -25.29 -0.55 19.04
N SER A 349 -24.46 0.26 19.71
CA SER A 349 -24.93 1.20 20.74
C SER A 349 -25.81 2.32 20.17
N ILE A 350 -25.48 2.84 18.98
CA ILE A 350 -26.30 3.84 18.26
C ILE A 350 -27.65 3.21 17.89
N ALA A 351 -27.64 1.99 17.34
CA ALA A 351 -28.86 1.27 16.96
C ALA A 351 -29.77 1.01 18.17
N VAL A 352 -29.21 0.57 19.30
CA VAL A 352 -29.95 0.39 20.55
C VAL A 352 -30.54 1.72 21.03
N ALA A 353 -29.77 2.82 20.97
CA ALA A 353 -30.26 4.15 21.32
C ALA A 353 -31.45 4.56 20.43
N ALA A 354 -31.38 4.29 19.12
CA ALA A 354 -32.43 4.60 18.16
C ALA A 354 -33.76 3.88 18.47
N ALA A 355 -33.72 2.70 19.08
CA ALA A 355 -34.90 1.89 19.39
C ALA A 355 -35.75 2.41 20.57
N PHE A 356 -35.26 3.36 21.37
CA PHE A 356 -35.97 3.88 22.55
C PHE A 356 -37.07 4.88 22.20
N TRP A 357 -38.29 4.44 21.92
CA TRP A 357 -39.40 5.36 21.65
C TRP A 357 -39.82 6.18 22.90
N PRO A 358 -40.07 7.51 22.79
CA PRO A 358 -39.96 8.37 21.60
C PRO A 358 -38.62 9.12 21.47
N ALA A 359 -37.72 9.01 22.45
CA ALA A 359 -36.47 9.77 22.49
C ALA A 359 -35.37 9.25 21.55
N GLY A 360 -35.58 8.07 20.95
CA GLY A 360 -34.56 7.26 20.31
C GLY A 360 -33.78 7.97 19.20
N PRO A 361 -34.45 8.63 18.23
CA PRO A 361 -33.76 9.39 17.19
C PRO A 361 -32.84 10.48 17.75
N PHE A 362 -33.25 11.16 18.83
CA PHE A 362 -32.42 12.19 19.47
C PHE A 362 -31.25 11.57 20.23
N LEU A 363 -31.44 10.43 20.90
CA LEU A 363 -30.37 9.71 21.59
C LEU A 363 -29.35 9.14 20.61
N ALA A 364 -29.80 8.55 19.50
CA ALA A 364 -28.93 8.06 18.44
C ALA A 364 -28.12 9.20 17.80
N LEU A 365 -28.78 10.33 17.48
CA LEU A 365 -28.08 11.51 16.97
C LEU A 365 -27.05 12.04 17.97
N ALA A 366 -27.41 12.15 19.26
CA ALA A 366 -26.50 12.60 20.30
C ALA A 366 -25.30 11.65 20.47
N ALA A 367 -25.53 10.33 20.42
CA ALA A 367 -24.48 9.32 20.46
C ALA A 367 -23.53 9.44 19.25
N THR A 368 -24.07 9.53 18.04
CA THR A 368 -23.28 9.72 16.81
C THR A 368 -22.46 11.01 16.86
N VAL A 369 -23.05 12.13 17.30
CA VAL A 369 -22.32 13.39 17.45
C VAL A 369 -21.23 13.29 18.52
N ALA A 370 -21.50 12.65 19.65
CA ALA A 370 -20.51 12.45 20.71
C ALA A 370 -19.33 11.57 20.23
N LEU A 371 -19.61 10.54 19.43
CA LEU A 371 -18.59 9.71 18.81
C LEU A 371 -17.79 10.49 17.76
N ALA A 372 -18.46 11.25 16.89
CA ALA A 372 -17.81 12.07 15.86
C ALA A 372 -17.00 13.24 16.44
N ALA A 373 -17.33 13.71 17.64
CA ALA A 373 -16.58 14.73 18.36
C ALA A 373 -15.26 14.22 18.98
N ARG A 374 -15.01 12.91 18.93
CA ARG A 374 -13.75 12.35 19.43
C ARG A 374 -12.57 12.84 18.61
N ASP A 375 -11.40 12.84 19.26
CA ASP A 375 -10.15 13.35 18.73
C ASP A 375 -9.76 12.81 17.33
N CYS A 376 -10.07 11.55 17.04
CA CYS A 376 -9.79 10.89 15.75
C CYS A 376 -11.02 10.81 14.81
N GLY A 377 -12.12 11.50 15.15
CA GLY A 377 -13.41 11.39 14.49
C GLY A 377 -14.08 10.03 14.68
N PHE A 378 -15.11 9.77 13.88
CA PHE A 378 -15.91 8.54 13.91
C PHE A 378 -16.16 8.00 12.51
N GLY A 379 -15.87 6.71 12.33
CA GLY A 379 -16.15 5.94 11.11
C GLY A 379 -15.60 4.53 11.24
N PRO A 380 -15.73 3.71 10.17
CA PRO A 380 -15.22 2.34 10.15
C PRO A 380 -13.79 2.24 10.67
N GLY A 381 -13.56 1.30 11.57
CA GLY A 381 -12.19 0.97 11.92
C GLY A 381 -11.51 0.22 10.78
N VAL A 382 -10.19 0.30 10.76
CA VAL A 382 -9.35 -0.49 9.87
C VAL A 382 -8.86 -1.76 10.57
N LEU A 383 -8.11 -2.62 9.88
CA LEU A 383 -7.63 -3.86 10.49
C LEU A 383 -6.57 -3.61 11.56
N TYR A 384 -6.52 -4.56 12.49
CA TYR A 384 -5.60 -4.56 13.60
C TYR A 384 -4.90 -5.92 13.69
N HIS A 385 -3.95 -6.08 14.61
CA HIS A 385 -3.13 -7.31 14.72
C HIS A 385 -3.96 -8.61 14.61
N ASP A 386 -3.41 -9.62 13.94
CA ASP A 386 -4.00 -10.95 13.80
C ASP A 386 -5.37 -10.97 13.09
N MET A 387 -5.73 -9.98 12.27
CA MET A 387 -7.02 -9.94 11.57
C MET A 387 -6.93 -10.36 10.10
N TRP A 388 -7.92 -11.14 9.65
CA TRP A 388 -8.17 -11.40 8.24
C TRP A 388 -8.66 -10.11 7.52
N PRO A 389 -8.36 -9.90 6.23
CA PRO A 389 -7.58 -10.78 5.34
C PRO A 389 -6.06 -10.60 5.44
N THR A 390 -5.56 -9.45 5.88
CA THR A 390 -4.17 -9.10 5.61
C THR A 390 -3.16 -9.40 6.71
N HIS A 391 -3.60 -9.52 7.97
CA HIS A 391 -2.73 -9.66 9.14
C HIS A 391 -2.65 -11.11 9.65
N LEU A 392 -2.81 -12.10 8.77
CA LEU A 392 -2.74 -13.53 9.12
C LEU A 392 -1.43 -14.21 8.73
N ASN A 393 -0.74 -13.71 7.71
CA ASN A 393 0.55 -14.28 7.30
C ASN A 393 1.65 -13.87 8.31
N GLN A 394 2.76 -14.62 8.36
CA GLN A 394 3.83 -14.34 9.34
C GLN A 394 4.54 -12.99 9.11
N GLN A 395 4.41 -12.41 7.91
CA GLN A 395 5.08 -11.17 7.55
C GLN A 395 4.34 -9.96 8.11
N ASP A 396 3.03 -9.85 7.95
CA ASP A 396 2.26 -8.64 8.35
C ASP A 396 1.31 -8.89 9.53
N ARG A 397 1.55 -9.97 10.28
CA ARG A 397 0.73 -10.36 11.44
C ARG A 397 0.47 -9.27 12.48
N PHE A 398 1.41 -8.34 12.63
CA PHE A 398 1.35 -7.21 13.56
C PHE A 398 1.39 -5.87 12.85
N ALA A 399 1.03 -5.84 11.57
CA ALA A 399 0.73 -4.60 10.91
C ALA A 399 -0.48 -3.93 11.57
N VAL A 400 -0.49 -2.60 11.48
CA VAL A 400 -1.55 -1.75 11.99
C VAL A 400 -1.91 -0.79 10.87
N ASP A 401 -3.20 -0.75 10.58
CA ASP A 401 -3.74 0.26 9.70
C ASP A 401 -4.11 1.51 10.51
N PHE A 402 -3.82 2.67 9.93
CA PHE A 402 -4.12 3.96 10.52
C PHE A 402 -5.03 4.77 9.60
N ILE A 403 -6.12 5.26 10.17
CA ILE A 403 -7.10 6.09 9.47
C ILE A 403 -7.46 7.34 10.28
N ARG A 404 -7.95 8.36 9.59
CA ARG A 404 -8.36 9.62 10.18
C ARG A 404 -9.72 10.05 9.64
N TYR A 405 -10.64 10.36 10.54
CA TYR A 405 -11.93 10.95 10.21
C TYR A 405 -11.98 12.42 10.58
N GLN A 406 -12.74 13.21 9.82
CA GLN A 406 -12.99 14.60 10.17
C GLN A 406 -13.84 14.67 11.45
N GLN A 407 -13.39 15.47 12.42
CA GLN A 407 -14.15 15.70 13.65
C GLN A 407 -15.50 16.32 13.31
N PHE A 408 -16.54 15.88 14.03
CA PHE A 408 -17.93 16.31 13.87
C PHE A 408 -18.59 15.93 12.52
N VAL A 409 -17.90 15.23 11.63
CA VAL A 409 -18.44 14.73 10.37
C VAL A 409 -18.31 13.21 10.35
N PRO A 410 -19.35 12.46 10.76
CA PRO A 410 -19.31 11.00 10.76
C PRO A 410 -18.92 10.45 9.39
N TYR A 411 -18.10 9.39 9.38
CA TYR A 411 -17.71 8.61 8.21
C TYR A 411 -16.85 9.33 7.17
N HIS A 412 -16.60 10.64 7.33
CA HIS A 412 -15.79 11.39 6.37
C HIS A 412 -14.30 11.12 6.58
N ASN A 413 -13.77 10.16 5.81
CA ASN A 413 -12.35 9.83 5.79
C ASN A 413 -11.54 10.98 5.18
N ILE A 414 -10.54 11.45 5.92
CA ILE A 414 -9.61 12.50 5.52
C ILE A 414 -8.14 12.06 5.67
N ALA A 415 -7.89 10.75 5.67
CA ALA A 415 -6.55 10.19 5.73
C ALA A 415 -5.76 10.48 4.44
N GLY A 416 -6.44 10.43 3.28
CA GLY A 416 -5.87 10.76 1.99
C GLY A 416 -5.15 12.10 2.00
N GLN A 417 -4.05 12.18 1.24
CA GLN A 417 -3.21 13.37 1.17
C GLN A 417 -2.42 13.70 2.45
N THR A 418 -2.52 12.91 3.52
CA THR A 418 -1.69 13.09 4.71
C THR A 418 -0.23 12.69 4.42
N PRO A 419 0.77 13.55 4.71
CA PRO A 419 2.17 13.18 4.57
C PRO A 419 2.53 11.97 5.44
N VAL A 420 3.23 11.01 4.85
CA VAL A 420 3.80 9.88 5.59
C VAL A 420 5.24 10.21 5.93
N LEU A 421 5.60 10.08 7.21
CA LEU A 421 6.91 10.38 7.75
C LEU A 421 7.60 9.12 8.26
N ALA A 422 8.93 9.08 8.19
CA ALA A 422 9.70 8.01 8.81
C ALA A 422 9.47 7.96 10.32
N ALA A 423 9.04 6.80 10.82
CA ALA A 423 8.81 6.54 12.24
C ALA A 423 10.12 6.55 13.05
N ALA A 424 11.24 6.21 12.40
CA ALA A 424 12.58 6.25 12.95
C ALA A 424 13.61 6.41 11.81
N ALA A 425 14.82 6.87 12.15
CA ALA A 425 15.90 7.02 11.19
C ALA A 425 16.36 5.66 10.66
N GLY A 426 16.94 5.64 9.46
CA GLY A 426 17.45 4.40 8.86
C GLY A 426 17.87 4.59 7.41
N MET A 427 18.08 3.46 6.74
CA MET A 427 18.33 3.43 5.32
C MET A 427 17.09 2.91 4.60
N VAL A 428 16.68 3.61 3.56
CA VAL A 428 15.60 3.19 2.68
C VAL A 428 16.08 1.96 1.92
N THR A 429 15.46 0.82 2.20
CA THR A 429 15.73 -0.39 1.44
C THR A 429 14.90 -0.40 0.18
N MET A 430 13.63 -0.02 0.22
CA MET A 430 12.72 -0.02 -0.94
C MET A 430 11.92 1.29 -0.99
N ALA A 431 11.63 1.79 -2.19
CA ALA A 431 10.87 3.02 -2.39
C ALA A 431 10.10 2.99 -3.70
N ASP A 432 8.95 2.31 -3.73
CA ASP A 432 8.09 2.17 -4.90
C ASP A 432 7.04 3.26 -4.97
N HIS A 433 7.02 3.95 -6.10
CA HIS A 433 6.07 5.02 -6.37
C HIS A 433 5.51 4.93 -7.80
N SER A 434 5.67 3.79 -8.48
CA SER A 434 5.45 3.72 -9.93
C SER A 434 4.01 3.50 -10.34
N VAL A 435 3.13 3.08 -9.44
CA VAL A 435 1.73 2.80 -9.79
C VAL A 435 0.80 3.96 -9.46
N PRO A 436 -0.19 4.25 -10.32
CA PRO A 436 -1.13 5.33 -10.09
C PRO A 436 -2.01 5.04 -8.88
N SER A 437 -2.57 6.12 -8.31
CA SER A 437 -3.61 6.03 -7.29
C SER A 437 -4.77 5.14 -7.75
N GLY A 438 -5.30 4.32 -6.85
CA GLY A 438 -6.34 3.35 -7.15
C GLY A 438 -5.88 2.11 -7.92
N ASP A 439 -4.58 1.86 -8.16
CA ASP A 439 -4.14 0.56 -8.69
C ASP A 439 -4.50 -0.54 -7.67
N SER A 440 -5.21 -1.60 -8.08
CA SER A 440 -5.64 -2.69 -7.19
C SER A 440 -4.67 -3.86 -7.12
N GLY A 441 -3.71 -3.95 -8.05
CA GLY A 441 -2.76 -5.07 -8.16
C GLY A 441 -1.42 -4.81 -7.47
N ARG A 442 -1.07 -3.53 -7.28
CA ARG A 442 0.20 -3.10 -6.68
C ARG A 442 0.00 -1.90 -5.76
N ASP A 443 0.66 -1.94 -4.61
CA ASP A 443 0.79 -0.80 -3.71
C ASP A 443 2.09 -0.03 -4.00
N ASN A 444 2.04 1.29 -3.80
CA ASN A 444 3.26 2.07 -3.60
C ASN A 444 3.67 1.95 -2.14
N ARG A 445 4.97 1.80 -1.89
CA ARG A 445 5.49 1.56 -0.56
C ARG A 445 6.89 2.11 -0.34
N VAL A 446 7.23 2.29 0.93
CA VAL A 446 8.60 2.51 1.36
C VAL A 446 8.95 1.47 2.43
N GLU A 447 10.17 0.96 2.38
CA GLU A 447 10.73 0.13 3.44
C GLU A 447 12.02 0.77 3.95
N ILE A 448 12.20 0.80 5.27
CA ILE A 448 13.38 1.36 5.93
C ILE A 448 13.95 0.32 6.87
N THR A 449 15.22 -0.02 6.70
CA THR A 449 15.98 -0.75 7.71
C THR A 449 16.58 0.25 8.69
N HIS A 450 16.27 0.07 9.97
CA HIS A 450 16.71 0.94 11.06
C HIS A 450 18.07 0.49 11.57
N HIS A 451 19.09 1.17 11.08
CA HIS A 451 20.48 0.95 11.45
C HIS A 451 20.86 1.73 12.72
N GLY A 452 21.76 1.14 13.50
CA GLY A 452 22.41 1.86 14.59
C GLY A 452 23.48 2.80 14.05
N PHE A 453 23.50 4.03 14.56
CA PHE A 453 24.58 4.98 14.29
C PHE A 453 25.50 5.02 15.50
N ALA A 454 26.79 4.72 15.29
CA ALA A 454 27.81 4.88 16.31
C ALA A 454 28.81 5.94 15.88
N SER A 455 29.15 6.85 16.79
CA SER A 455 30.37 7.63 16.66
C SER A 455 31.48 6.91 17.41
N ILE A 456 32.49 6.42 16.69
CA ILE A 456 33.74 5.99 17.31
C ILE A 456 34.71 7.17 17.28
N GLY A 457 35.49 7.34 18.36
CA GLY A 457 36.27 8.56 18.65
C GLY A 457 36.97 9.19 17.43
N ARG A 458 37.09 10.53 17.45
CA ARG A 458 37.46 11.42 16.33
C ARG A 458 36.35 11.74 15.31
N GLY A 459 35.09 11.48 15.64
CA GLY A 459 33.95 11.92 14.80
C GLY A 459 33.69 11.02 13.59
N LEU A 460 34.18 9.78 13.61
CA LEU A 460 33.89 8.80 12.57
C LEU A 460 32.46 8.28 12.76
N LEU A 461 31.60 8.46 11.75
CA LEU A 461 30.27 7.87 11.72
C LEU A 461 30.37 6.44 11.19
N VAL A 462 29.75 5.49 11.89
CA VAL A 462 29.67 4.08 11.52
C VAL A 462 28.20 3.68 11.40
N LEU A 463 27.85 3.07 10.27
CA LEU A 463 26.54 2.46 10.04
C LEU A 463 26.61 0.96 10.34
N LEU A 464 25.87 0.51 11.36
CA LEU A 464 25.80 -0.91 11.77
C LEU A 464 24.56 -1.59 11.19
N GLY A 465 24.64 -2.88 10.89
CA GLY A 465 23.50 -3.71 10.49
C GLY A 465 22.24 -3.46 11.32
N GLY A 466 21.09 -3.36 10.64
CA GLY A 466 19.82 -2.99 11.26
C GLY A 466 18.95 -4.21 11.56
N ARG A 467 18.51 -4.33 12.81
CA ARG A 467 17.60 -5.41 13.25
C ARG A 467 16.16 -5.17 12.79
N TRP A 468 15.72 -3.92 12.92
CA TRP A 468 14.33 -3.55 12.73
C TRP A 468 14.12 -3.00 11.32
N ARG A 469 13.04 -3.41 10.66
CA ARG A 469 12.58 -2.81 9.41
C ARG A 469 11.17 -2.26 9.59
N SER A 470 10.89 -1.08 9.07
CA SER A 470 9.53 -0.55 8.97
C SER A 470 9.05 -0.57 7.53
N LYS A 471 7.79 -0.95 7.30
CA LYS A 471 7.12 -0.83 6.00
C LYS A 471 5.98 0.17 6.07
N TYR A 472 5.81 0.95 5.01
CA TYR A 472 4.77 1.96 4.83
C TYR A 472 4.11 1.71 3.49
N LEU A 473 2.84 1.30 3.48
CA LEU A 473 2.11 0.91 2.27
C LEU A 473 0.98 1.89 1.97
N HIS A 474 0.37 1.71 0.79
CA HIS A 474 -0.74 2.53 0.28
C HIS A 474 -0.33 4.00 0.08
N LEU A 475 0.84 4.21 -0.53
CA LEU A 475 1.33 5.54 -0.84
C LEU A 475 0.84 6.05 -2.21
N GLN A 476 0.93 7.36 -2.41
CA GLN A 476 0.66 7.99 -3.70
C GLN A 476 1.82 7.84 -4.69
N ALA A 477 1.49 7.89 -5.98
CA ALA A 477 2.40 7.74 -7.12
C ALA A 477 3.47 8.86 -7.28
N ALA A 478 4.44 8.56 -8.17
CA ALA A 478 5.76 9.16 -8.42
C ALA A 478 5.93 10.69 -8.42
N SER A 479 4.88 11.50 -8.60
CA SER A 479 5.00 12.97 -8.51
C SER A 479 5.45 13.46 -7.12
N THR A 480 5.50 12.55 -6.14
CA THR A 480 5.88 12.82 -4.77
C THR A 480 7.04 11.95 -4.26
N GLN A 481 7.82 11.25 -5.11
CA GLN A 481 8.92 10.37 -4.67
C GLN A 481 9.97 11.16 -3.89
N PRO A 482 9.98 11.13 -2.55
CA PRO A 482 10.87 11.97 -1.76
C PRO A 482 12.19 11.25 -1.45
N VAL A 483 12.22 9.93 -1.63
CA VAL A 483 13.31 9.04 -1.25
C VAL A 483 13.58 7.99 -2.32
N SER A 484 14.78 7.41 -2.27
CA SER A 484 15.23 6.34 -3.17
C SER A 484 15.84 5.21 -2.36
N ALA A 485 15.88 4.01 -2.94
CA ALA A 485 16.61 2.91 -2.33
C ALA A 485 18.09 3.30 -2.10
N GLY A 486 18.62 2.90 -0.95
CA GLY A 486 19.96 3.23 -0.48
C GLY A 486 20.09 4.58 0.22
N MET A 487 19.07 5.45 0.23
CA MET A 487 19.16 6.76 0.91
C MET A 487 19.11 6.62 2.43
N PHE A 488 19.83 7.50 3.13
CA PHE A 488 19.60 7.77 4.55
C PHE A 488 18.33 8.62 4.74
N VAL A 489 17.52 8.28 5.74
CA VAL A 489 16.39 9.10 6.19
C VAL A 489 16.45 9.33 7.69
N ARG A 490 16.11 10.55 8.12
CA ARG A 490 15.91 10.87 9.53
C ARG A 490 14.51 10.47 9.98
N GLN A 491 14.34 10.26 11.28
CA GLN A 491 12.98 10.28 11.87
C GLN A 491 12.31 11.61 11.50
N GLY A 492 11.08 11.53 10.99
CA GLY A 492 10.34 12.70 10.50
C GLY A 492 10.57 13.05 9.03
N ALA A 493 11.51 12.40 8.32
CA ALA A 493 11.68 12.59 6.88
C ALA A 493 10.42 12.16 6.12
N ARG A 494 10.03 12.95 5.12
CA ARG A 494 8.86 12.63 4.28
C ARG A 494 9.16 11.44 3.39
N LEU A 495 8.28 10.43 3.42
CA LEU A 495 8.37 9.20 2.62
C LEU A 495 7.36 9.17 1.47
N GLY A 496 6.29 9.93 1.60
CA GLY A 496 5.24 10.01 0.59
C GLY A 496 4.00 10.66 1.18
N VAL A 497 2.87 10.21 0.67
CA VAL A 497 1.52 10.69 1.02
C VAL A 497 0.59 9.49 1.02
N MET A 498 -0.34 9.42 1.99
CA MET A 498 -1.34 8.35 2.08
C MET A 498 -2.32 8.38 0.91
N ASP A 499 -2.69 7.20 0.45
CA ASP A 499 -3.50 6.93 -0.75
C ASP A 499 -4.22 5.57 -0.62
N ASP A 500 -4.86 5.10 -1.71
CA ASP A 500 -5.62 3.85 -1.78
C ASP A 500 -5.02 2.77 -2.70
N THR A 501 -3.70 2.80 -2.94
CA THR A 501 -3.04 1.85 -3.85
C THR A 501 -3.02 0.41 -3.32
N GLY A 502 -2.77 -0.57 -4.18
CA GLY A 502 -2.77 -2.01 -3.85
C GLY A 502 -4.13 -2.53 -3.43
N ASN A 503 -4.14 -3.48 -2.49
CA ASN A 503 -5.37 -4.10 -2.01
C ASN A 503 -6.16 -3.23 -1.02
N SER A 504 -5.92 -1.92 -0.99
CA SER A 504 -6.68 -0.98 -0.16
C SER A 504 -8.07 -0.69 -0.75
N ALA A 505 -9.08 -0.61 0.11
CA ALA A 505 -10.45 -0.25 -0.20
C ALA A 505 -10.74 1.25 -0.02
N PHE A 506 -9.86 2.01 0.64
CA PHE A 506 -9.96 3.46 0.84
C PHE A 506 -8.67 4.02 1.44
N ASP A 507 -8.46 5.33 1.40
CA ASP A 507 -7.24 5.96 1.94
C ASP A 507 -6.96 5.58 3.40
N HIS A 508 -5.81 4.96 3.64
CA HIS A 508 -5.27 4.68 4.98
C HIS A 508 -3.75 4.42 4.89
N LEU A 509 -3.08 4.34 6.03
CA LEU A 509 -1.69 3.89 6.10
C LEU A 509 -1.62 2.51 6.71
N HIS A 510 -1.13 1.53 5.96
CA HIS A 510 -0.72 0.24 6.49
C HIS A 510 0.74 0.32 6.94
N PHE A 511 0.99 0.11 8.23
CA PHE A 511 2.30 0.24 8.84
C PHE A 511 2.68 -1.01 9.64
N SER A 512 3.87 -1.54 9.36
CA SER A 512 4.38 -2.73 10.03
C SER A 512 5.85 -2.58 10.42
N MET A 513 6.23 -3.28 11.49
CA MET A 513 7.62 -3.41 11.94
C MET A 513 8.02 -4.88 11.81
N HIS A 514 9.24 -5.16 11.37
CA HIS A 514 9.76 -6.52 11.20
C HIS A 514 11.10 -6.68 11.91
N ASP A 515 11.33 -7.89 12.43
CA ASP A 515 12.59 -8.28 13.07
C ASP A 515 13.41 -9.20 12.16
N ALA A 516 14.47 -8.66 11.56
CA ALA A 516 15.38 -9.42 10.70
C ALA A 516 15.99 -10.62 11.44
N ASN A 517 16.18 -10.54 12.77
CA ASN A 517 16.75 -11.63 13.56
C ASN A 517 15.75 -12.77 13.83
N ASN A 518 14.48 -12.58 13.49
CA ASN A 518 13.41 -13.57 13.68
C ASN A 518 12.81 -13.99 12.32
N GLY A 519 13.64 -14.08 11.28
CA GLY A 519 13.20 -14.44 9.93
C GLY A 519 12.26 -13.41 9.31
N ASP A 520 12.49 -12.12 9.59
CA ASP A 520 11.71 -10.98 9.08
C ASP A 520 10.22 -11.00 9.47
N ARG A 521 9.91 -11.66 10.58
CA ARG A 521 8.54 -11.71 11.15
C ARG A 521 8.12 -10.34 11.66
N ALA A 522 6.82 -10.05 11.50
CA ALA A 522 6.23 -8.84 12.07
C ALA A 522 6.42 -8.77 13.60
N ALA A 523 6.61 -7.55 14.08
CA ALA A 523 6.81 -7.14 15.45
C ALA A 523 5.79 -6.06 15.82
N LYS A 524 5.39 -6.00 17.09
CA LYS A 524 4.42 -4.98 17.53
C LYS A 524 5.06 -3.61 17.49
N ALA A 525 4.47 -2.70 16.72
CA ALA A 525 4.83 -1.30 16.65
C ALA A 525 4.49 -0.52 17.93
N THR A 526 4.97 -0.98 19.08
CA THR A 526 4.69 -0.39 20.40
C THR A 526 5.98 -0.25 21.21
N PRO A 527 6.14 0.83 22.00
CA PRO A 527 5.29 2.02 22.03
C PRO A 527 5.43 2.88 20.76
N LEU A 528 4.31 3.41 20.26
CA LEU A 528 4.26 4.37 19.15
C LEU A 528 3.93 5.75 19.72
N ASP A 529 4.87 6.69 19.61
CA ASP A 529 4.76 8.01 20.25
C ASP A 529 4.48 7.92 21.76
N GLY A 530 5.12 6.95 22.42
CA GLY A 530 4.93 6.67 23.84
C GLY A 530 3.59 6.01 24.19
N GLN A 531 2.70 5.82 23.22
CA GLN A 531 1.44 5.12 23.42
C GLN A 531 1.64 3.61 23.23
N ARG A 532 1.07 2.84 24.12
CA ARG A 532 1.06 1.38 24.00
C ARG A 532 -0.07 0.96 23.06
N LEU A 533 0.28 0.25 21.99
CA LEU A 533 -0.66 -0.39 21.09
C LEU A 533 -0.81 -1.85 21.54
N ASP A 534 -1.86 -2.12 22.32
CA ASP A 534 -2.10 -3.45 22.89
C ASP A 534 -2.54 -4.45 21.81
N THR A 535 -2.74 -5.72 22.18
CA THR A 535 -3.26 -6.74 21.25
C THR A 535 -4.77 -6.69 21.06
N GLY A 536 -5.48 -5.93 21.89
CA GLY A 536 -6.89 -5.64 21.69
C GLY A 536 -7.04 -4.65 20.54
N ASP A 537 -8.05 -4.87 19.70
CA ASP A 537 -8.47 -3.91 18.68
C ASP A 537 -9.15 -2.70 19.36
N ASP A 538 -8.34 -1.91 20.05
CA ASP A 538 -8.80 -0.90 21.01
C ASP A 538 -9.12 0.45 20.37
N ALA A 539 -9.03 0.55 19.03
CA ALA A 539 -9.26 1.78 18.27
C ALA A 539 -8.44 2.96 18.80
N ARG A 540 -7.19 2.71 19.25
CA ARG A 540 -6.38 3.73 19.93
C ARG A 540 -6.21 4.97 19.05
N CYS A 541 -6.54 6.13 19.61
CA CYS A 541 -6.30 7.42 18.96
C CYS A 541 -4.88 7.93 19.28
N VAL A 542 -3.97 7.83 18.31
CA VAL A 542 -2.56 8.17 18.46
C VAL A 542 -2.32 9.62 18.01
N LEU A 543 -1.81 10.47 18.90
CA LEU A 543 -1.34 11.81 18.58
C LEU A 543 0.13 11.75 18.20
N SER A 544 0.47 12.23 17.01
CA SER A 544 1.87 12.28 16.58
C SER A 544 2.62 13.42 17.26
N THR A 545 3.87 13.12 17.64
CA THR A 545 4.89 14.14 17.97
C THR A 545 6.02 14.19 16.94
N ASN A 546 5.86 13.51 15.80
CA ASN A 546 6.84 13.42 14.74
C ASN A 546 6.95 14.74 13.98
N THR A 547 8.02 15.49 14.22
CA THR A 547 8.23 16.78 13.54
C THR A 547 8.74 16.51 12.13
N PRO A 548 8.09 17.07 11.08
CA PRO A 548 8.58 16.91 9.72
C PRO A 548 10.02 17.38 9.58
N PHE A 549 10.86 16.54 8.97
CA PHE A 549 12.16 16.93 8.49
C PHE A 549 12.04 17.38 7.02
N PRO A 550 12.57 18.57 6.65
CA PRO A 550 12.42 19.15 5.33
C PRO A 550 13.09 18.35 4.21
#